data_AF-A0A9D9EP65-F1
#
_entry.id   AF-A0A9D9EP65-F1
#
_cell.length_a   1.000
_cell.length_b   1.000
_cell.length_c   1.000
_cell.angle_alpha   90.00
_cell.angle_beta   90.00
_cell.angle_gamma   90.00
#
_symmetry.space_group_name_H-M   'P 1'
#
loop_
_entity.id
_entity.type
_entity.pdbx_description
1 polymer ?
#
loop_
_entity_poly.entity_id
_entity_poly.type
_entity_poly.pdbx_seq_one_letter_code
_entity_poly.pdbx_strand_id
1 'polypeptide(L)'
;MNVLIADSRIPAARLLAADLRSRDVSVTLAVPEKNAESHPARPETQPGASALLEVFWNPFSWLSTESLVFEASGAGELDALVLLFDLDALSPFFSGLFPDEIFRSSVAAFQSLAGIVLKRCRKRRSGRIVFLLAAGEKQGASPDMPELSAITAASAESAFIRFGEETAARVFKTESSGTDVLLMKASFSEEGVWSWAADRILSPDAGKHSGKWLSPSVRLGAIFQRRT
;
A
#
# COMPACT_ATOMS: atom_id res chain seq x y z
N MET A 1 -12.19 10.84 -4.70
CA MET A 1 -11.69 9.83 -3.74
C MET A 1 -10.26 10.18 -3.42
N ASN A 2 -9.89 10.19 -2.14
CA ASN A 2 -8.52 10.48 -1.71
C ASN A 2 -7.85 9.21 -1.18
N VAL A 3 -6.71 8.84 -1.77
CA VAL A 3 -5.98 7.60 -1.48
C VAL A 3 -4.59 7.92 -0.97
N LEU A 4 -4.22 7.38 0.18
CA LEU A 4 -2.86 7.39 0.70
C LEU A 4 -2.19 6.06 0.36
N ILE A 5 -1.03 6.10 -0.28
CA ILE A 5 -0.24 4.93 -0.66
C ILE A 5 1.08 4.94 0.12
N ALA A 6 1.32 3.90 0.92
CA ALA A 6 2.58 3.65 1.59
C ALA A 6 3.19 2.34 1.05
N ASP A 7 4.41 2.31 0.50
CA ASP A 7 5.45 3.35 0.51
C ASP A 7 6.20 3.43 -0.84
N SER A 8 6.61 4.65 -1.26
CA SER A 8 7.39 4.93 -2.47
C SER A 8 8.72 4.17 -2.63
N ARG A 9 9.27 3.58 -1.56
CA ARG A 9 10.39 2.62 -1.65
C ARG A 9 10.08 1.45 -2.59
N ILE A 10 8.82 1.09 -2.69
CA ILE A 10 8.34 0.04 -3.58
C ILE A 10 7.94 0.71 -4.91
N PRO A 11 8.61 0.42 -6.04
CA PRO A 11 8.31 1.06 -7.33
C PRO A 11 6.84 0.91 -7.75
N ALA A 12 6.22 -0.22 -7.38
CA ALA A 12 4.79 -0.50 -7.52
C ALA A 12 3.89 0.63 -7.01
N ALA A 13 4.27 1.31 -5.92
CA ALA A 13 3.46 2.38 -5.34
C ALA A 13 3.29 3.56 -6.30
N ARG A 14 4.33 3.89 -7.08
CA ARG A 14 4.28 4.95 -8.10
C ARG A 14 3.46 4.53 -9.32
N LEU A 15 3.56 3.28 -9.74
CA LEU A 15 2.78 2.72 -10.85
C LEU A 15 1.28 2.70 -10.51
N LEU A 16 0.93 2.22 -9.31
CA LEU A 16 -0.43 2.26 -8.81
C LEU A 16 -0.96 3.70 -8.66
N ALA A 17 -0.12 4.63 -8.18
CA ALA A 17 -0.48 6.04 -8.08
C ALA A 17 -0.81 6.63 -9.47
N ALA A 18 -0.03 6.32 -10.49
CA ALA A 18 -0.28 6.77 -11.87
C ALA A 18 -1.62 6.23 -12.40
N ASP A 19 -1.90 4.94 -12.20
CA ASP A 19 -3.15 4.31 -12.64
C ASP A 19 -4.38 4.80 -11.89
N LEU A 20 -4.27 5.14 -10.61
CA LEU A 20 -5.37 5.78 -9.87
C LEU A 20 -5.59 7.21 -10.35
N ARG A 21 -4.52 7.98 -10.62
CA ARG A 21 -4.63 9.36 -11.11
C ARG A 21 -5.22 9.45 -12.51
N SER A 22 -4.94 8.49 -13.39
CA SER A 22 -5.57 8.44 -14.72
C SER A 22 -7.09 8.27 -14.66
N ARG A 23 -7.62 7.92 -13.48
CA ARG A 23 -9.05 7.74 -13.14
C ARG A 23 -9.58 8.88 -12.26
N ASP A 24 -8.90 10.02 -12.24
CA ASP A 24 -9.28 11.23 -11.47
C ASP A 24 -9.36 11.01 -9.95
N VAL A 25 -8.50 10.14 -9.42
CA VAL A 25 -8.35 9.89 -7.98
C VAL A 25 -7.23 10.77 -7.44
N SER A 26 -7.48 11.50 -6.35
CA SER A 26 -6.45 12.25 -5.64
C SER A 26 -5.56 11.26 -4.88
N VAL A 27 -4.26 11.26 -5.17
CA VAL A 27 -3.32 10.32 -4.57
C VAL A 27 -2.26 11.06 -3.76
N THR A 28 -2.10 10.65 -2.50
CA THR A 28 -0.95 10.99 -1.67
C THR A 28 0.00 9.80 -1.62
N LEU A 29 1.27 10.00 -1.96
CA LEU A 29 2.32 8.99 -1.88
C LEU A 29 3.24 9.30 -0.70
N ALA A 30 3.40 8.34 0.20
CA ALA A 30 4.32 8.45 1.33
C ALA A 30 5.76 8.21 0.88
N VAL A 31 6.63 9.20 1.11
CA VAL A 31 8.04 9.20 0.71
C VAL A 31 8.94 9.21 1.94
N PRO A 32 9.78 8.19 2.18
CA PRO A 32 10.65 8.17 3.35
C PRO A 32 11.61 9.35 3.33
N GLU A 33 11.80 9.99 4.48
CA GLU A 33 12.70 11.15 4.63
C GLU A 33 14.12 10.87 4.11
N LYS A 34 14.64 9.64 4.28
CA LYS A 34 15.94 9.23 3.74
C LYS A 34 16.04 9.28 2.20
N ASN A 35 14.90 9.30 1.48
CA ASN A 35 14.85 9.43 0.03
C ASN A 35 14.65 10.90 -0.43
N ALA A 36 14.51 11.85 0.50
CA ALA A 36 14.27 13.25 0.19
C ALA A 36 15.48 13.96 -0.42
N GLU A 37 16.69 13.47 -0.18
CA GLU A 37 17.94 14.07 -0.70
C GLU A 37 18.10 13.93 -2.23
N SER A 38 17.32 13.06 -2.87
CA SER A 38 17.40 12.76 -4.31
C SER A 38 16.25 13.35 -5.14
N HIS A 39 15.29 14.03 -4.51
CA HIS A 39 14.11 14.54 -5.20
C HIS A 39 14.20 16.05 -5.48
N PRO A 40 14.14 16.50 -6.76
CA PRO A 40 14.05 17.92 -7.06
C PRO A 40 12.72 18.48 -6.54
N ALA A 41 12.73 19.78 -6.24
CA ALA A 41 11.63 20.52 -5.65
C ALA A 41 10.26 20.22 -6.28
N ARG A 42 9.28 20.05 -5.39
CA ARG A 42 7.81 20.03 -5.57
C ARG A 42 7.36 20.30 -7.03
N PRO A 43 6.83 19.30 -7.77
CA PRO A 43 6.39 19.53 -9.13
C PRO A 43 5.25 20.56 -9.14
N GLU A 44 5.44 21.62 -9.93
CA GLU A 44 4.42 22.64 -10.18
C GLU A 44 3.15 21.97 -10.68
N THR A 45 2.05 22.22 -9.96
CA THR A 45 0.76 21.61 -10.22
C THR A 45 0.15 22.28 -11.45
N GLN A 46 -0.01 21.55 -12.55
CA GLN A 46 -0.82 22.03 -13.67
C GLN A 46 -2.30 22.09 -13.22
N PRO A 47 -2.97 23.24 -13.38
CA PRO A 47 -4.38 23.38 -13.01
C PRO A 47 -5.25 22.46 -13.88
N GLY A 48 -5.93 21.50 -13.26
CA GLY A 48 -6.89 20.60 -13.91
C GLY A 48 -6.52 19.11 -13.93
N ALA A 49 -5.31 18.74 -13.52
CA ALA A 49 -4.94 17.33 -13.31
C ALA A 49 -5.06 16.96 -11.82
N SER A 50 -5.63 15.79 -11.50
CA SER A 50 -5.50 15.20 -10.17
C SER A 50 -4.02 15.16 -9.78
N ALA A 51 -3.63 15.97 -8.81
CA ALA A 51 -2.23 16.17 -8.44
C ALA A 51 -1.75 14.99 -7.58
N LEU A 52 -0.57 14.45 -7.89
CA LEU A 52 0.14 13.57 -6.96
C LEU A 52 0.73 14.44 -5.85
N LEU A 53 0.28 14.24 -4.62
CA LEU A 53 0.91 14.83 -3.45
C LEU A 53 1.95 13.85 -2.91
N GLU A 54 3.21 14.25 -2.86
CA GLU A 54 4.24 13.50 -2.15
C GLU A 54 4.42 14.09 -0.76
N VAL A 55 4.29 13.26 0.27
CA VAL A 55 4.45 13.67 1.67
C VAL A 55 5.60 12.87 2.27
N PHE A 56 6.55 13.58 2.86
CA PHE A 56 7.68 12.95 3.50
C PHE A 56 7.29 12.35 4.85
N TRP A 57 7.80 11.17 5.16
CA TRP A 57 7.55 10.53 6.44
C TRP A 57 8.74 9.71 6.95
N ASN A 58 8.76 9.49 8.25
CA ASN A 58 9.73 8.66 8.95
C ASN A 58 9.01 7.44 9.54
N PRO A 59 9.22 6.23 9.01
CA PRO A 59 8.53 5.03 9.49
C PRO A 59 8.90 4.63 10.93
N PHE A 60 9.95 5.23 11.51
CA PHE A 60 10.33 5.02 12.91
C PHE A 60 9.66 5.99 13.89
N SER A 61 8.97 7.02 13.39
CA SER A 61 8.38 8.09 14.21
C SER A 61 6.86 8.06 14.16
N TRP A 62 6.23 7.78 15.30
CA TRP A 62 4.77 7.86 15.44
C TRP A 62 4.20 9.23 15.06
N LEU A 63 4.90 10.32 15.44
CA LEU A 63 4.47 11.68 15.10
C LEU A 63 4.49 11.91 13.58
N SER A 64 5.51 11.38 12.90
CA SER A 64 5.57 11.46 11.44
C SER A 64 4.42 10.70 10.77
N THR A 65 4.03 9.54 11.32
CA THR A 65 2.85 8.79 10.88
C THR A 65 1.55 9.61 11.02
N GLU A 66 1.33 10.28 12.16
CA GLU A 66 0.16 11.14 12.36
C GLU A 66 0.17 12.34 11.40
N SER A 67 1.33 12.98 11.22
CA SER A 67 1.51 14.09 10.26
C SER A 67 1.21 13.64 8.83
N LEU A 68 1.73 12.48 8.39
CA LEU A 68 1.46 11.93 7.06
C LEU A 68 -0.05 11.76 6.83
N VAL A 69 -0.77 11.17 7.78
CA VAL A 69 -2.22 10.98 7.64
C VAL A 69 -2.99 12.32 7.69
N PHE A 70 -2.50 13.29 8.47
CA PHE A 70 -3.06 14.64 8.48
C PHE A 70 -2.86 15.36 7.14
N GLU A 71 -1.65 15.37 6.60
CA GLU A 71 -1.33 16.00 5.32
C GLU A 71 -2.05 15.32 4.15
N ALA A 72 -2.13 13.99 4.14
CA ALA A 72 -2.91 13.23 3.15
C ALA A 72 -4.41 13.57 3.18
N SER A 73 -4.92 14.09 4.29
CA SER A 73 -6.31 14.55 4.43
C SER A 73 -6.49 16.03 4.04
N GLY A 74 -5.42 16.74 3.67
CA GLY A 74 -5.45 18.19 3.43
C GLY A 74 -6.32 18.61 2.23
N ALA A 75 -6.42 17.77 1.20
CA ALA A 75 -7.27 17.99 0.03
C ALA A 75 -8.72 17.49 0.22
N GLY A 76 -9.03 16.95 1.40
CA GLY A 76 -10.30 16.32 1.73
C GLY A 76 -10.11 15.02 2.50
N GLU A 77 -11.22 14.48 2.95
CA GLU A 77 -11.27 13.26 3.73
C GLU A 77 -10.54 12.07 3.09
N LEU A 78 -9.73 11.34 3.87
CA LEU A 78 -9.04 10.14 3.39
C LEU A 78 -10.05 8.99 3.21
N ASP A 79 -10.15 8.43 2.01
CA ASP A 79 -11.10 7.37 1.68
C ASP A 79 -10.45 5.99 1.69
N ALA A 80 -9.18 5.88 1.30
CA ALA A 80 -8.43 4.63 1.35
C ALA A 80 -6.98 4.81 1.78
N LEU A 81 -6.49 3.83 2.54
CA LEU A 81 -5.07 3.59 2.77
C LEU A 81 -4.65 2.33 2.01
N VAL A 82 -3.59 2.41 1.22
CA VAL A 82 -2.95 1.28 0.54
C VAL A 82 -1.58 1.04 1.17
N LEU A 83 -1.39 -0.16 1.67
CA LEU A 83 -0.12 -0.66 2.20
C LEU A 83 0.41 -1.70 1.22
N LEU A 84 1.57 -1.44 0.64
CA LEU A 84 2.25 -2.36 -0.27
C LEU A 84 3.37 -3.07 0.47
N PHE A 85 3.54 -4.36 0.21
CA PHE A 85 4.70 -5.12 0.67
C PHE A 85 5.30 -5.92 -0.49
N ASP A 86 6.57 -5.70 -0.75
CA ASP A 86 7.38 -6.37 -1.76
C ASP A 86 8.76 -6.59 -1.15
N LEU A 87 9.07 -7.84 -0.82
CA LEU A 87 10.30 -8.21 -0.14
C LEU A 87 11.52 -7.86 -0.99
N ASP A 88 11.45 -8.11 -2.29
CA ASP A 88 12.56 -7.92 -3.21
C ASP A 88 12.85 -6.42 -3.37
N ALA A 89 11.82 -5.61 -3.55
CA ALA A 89 11.94 -4.15 -3.63
C ALA A 89 12.41 -3.51 -2.31
N LEU A 90 12.04 -4.09 -1.16
CA LEU A 90 12.44 -3.59 0.15
C LEU A 90 13.83 -4.06 0.59
N SER A 91 14.31 -5.19 0.05
CA SER A 91 15.58 -5.81 0.45
C SER A 91 16.80 -4.87 0.42
N PRO A 92 16.98 -3.95 -0.55
CA PRO A 92 18.13 -3.05 -0.56
C PRO A 92 18.11 -2.05 0.61
N PHE A 93 16.90 -1.69 1.08
CA PHE A 93 16.71 -0.78 2.21
C PHE A 93 16.91 -1.46 3.56
N PHE A 94 16.99 -2.79 3.60
CA PHE A 94 17.29 -3.56 4.80
C PHE A 94 18.78 -3.82 5.00
N SER A 95 19.61 -3.55 3.98
CA SER A 95 21.05 -3.69 4.09
C SER A 95 21.61 -2.76 5.17
N GLY A 96 22.37 -3.32 6.10
CA GLY A 96 22.96 -2.59 7.23
C GLY A 96 22.00 -2.26 8.39
N LEU A 97 20.74 -2.70 8.33
CA LEU A 97 19.80 -2.56 9.45
C LEU A 97 19.84 -3.79 10.38
N PHE A 98 19.64 -3.56 11.67
CA PHE A 98 19.39 -4.63 12.62
C PHE A 98 18.00 -5.24 12.40
N PRO A 99 17.79 -6.53 12.74
CA PRO A 99 16.50 -7.20 12.64
C PRO A 99 15.29 -6.39 13.19
N ASP A 100 15.44 -5.80 14.37
CA ASP A 100 14.37 -4.99 14.98
C ASP A 100 14.03 -3.75 14.14
N GLU A 101 15.00 -3.16 13.45
CA GLU A 101 14.80 -1.99 12.60
C GLU A 101 14.08 -2.36 11.31
N ILE A 102 14.36 -3.53 10.74
CA ILE A 102 13.63 -4.08 9.58
C ILE A 102 12.15 -4.22 9.94
N PHE A 103 11.84 -4.84 11.08
CA PHE A 103 10.46 -5.04 11.52
C PHE A 103 9.75 -3.71 11.83
N ARG A 104 10.44 -2.78 12.51
CA ARG A 104 9.87 -1.46 12.85
C ARG A 104 9.58 -0.63 11.60
N SER A 105 10.51 -0.58 10.64
CA SER A 105 10.43 0.27 9.45
C SER A 105 9.49 -0.24 8.34
N SER A 106 9.01 -1.48 8.47
CA SER A 106 8.08 -2.12 7.53
C SER A 106 6.74 -2.39 8.22
N VAL A 107 6.69 -3.41 9.09
CA VAL A 107 5.45 -3.91 9.68
C VAL A 107 4.89 -2.96 10.73
N ALA A 108 5.70 -2.53 11.71
CA ALA A 108 5.19 -1.69 12.80
C ALA A 108 4.74 -0.30 12.31
N ALA A 109 5.46 0.26 11.34
CA ALA A 109 5.08 1.50 10.67
C ALA A 109 3.71 1.38 9.97
N PHE A 110 3.49 0.30 9.22
CA PHE A 110 2.22 0.01 8.57
C PHE A 110 1.09 -0.26 9.56
N GLN A 111 1.36 -0.96 10.65
CA GLN A 111 0.40 -1.14 11.75
C GLN A 111 -0.02 0.20 12.35
N SER A 112 0.93 1.11 12.54
CA SER A 112 0.67 2.45 13.06
C SER A 112 -0.22 3.26 12.11
N LEU A 113 0.12 3.29 10.81
CA LEU A 113 -0.68 3.95 9.77
C LEU A 113 -2.11 3.42 9.74
N ALA A 114 -2.26 2.11 9.63
CA ALA A 114 -3.58 1.47 9.58
C ALA A 114 -4.36 1.71 10.87
N GLY A 115 -3.73 1.71 12.05
CA GLY A 115 -4.39 2.02 13.32
C GLY A 115 -4.98 3.42 13.34
N ILE A 116 -4.21 4.43 12.90
CA ILE A 116 -4.66 5.83 12.83
C ILE A 116 -5.81 5.96 11.81
N VAL A 117 -5.66 5.40 10.61
CA VAL A 117 -6.68 5.48 9.56
C VAL A 117 -7.95 4.73 9.97
N LEU A 118 -7.86 3.50 10.51
CA LEU A 118 -9.02 2.75 11.01
C LEU A 118 -9.77 3.50 12.11
N LYS A 119 -9.07 4.20 13.01
CA LYS A 119 -9.71 5.04 14.03
C LYS A 119 -10.52 6.17 13.40
N ARG A 120 -10.04 6.79 12.31
CA ARG A 120 -10.77 7.81 11.54
C ARG A 120 -11.95 7.20 10.78
N CYS A 121 -11.74 6.07 10.09
CA CYS A 121 -12.79 5.37 9.35
C CYS A 121 -13.96 4.94 10.25
N ARG A 122 -13.67 4.44 11.47
CA ARG A 122 -14.69 4.09 12.46
C ARG A 122 -15.54 5.28 12.89
N LYS A 123 -14.93 6.44 13.11
CA LYS A 123 -15.66 7.67 13.46
C LYS A 123 -16.58 8.13 12.33
N ARG A 124 -16.13 7.99 11.08
CA ARG A 124 -16.88 8.37 9.87
C ARG A 124 -17.84 7.29 9.38
N ARG A 125 -17.73 6.06 9.87
CA ARG A 125 -18.38 4.86 9.33
C ARG A 125 -18.16 4.70 7.82
N SER A 126 -16.98 5.09 7.35
CA SER A 126 -16.61 5.06 5.93
C SER A 126 -15.10 4.97 5.78
N GLY A 127 -14.64 4.15 4.85
CA GLY A 127 -13.25 4.13 4.39
C GLY A 127 -12.72 2.72 4.14
N ARG A 128 -11.50 2.62 3.62
CA ARG A 128 -10.92 1.37 3.17
C ARG A 128 -9.46 1.21 3.55
N ILE A 129 -9.08 0.03 4.03
CA ILE A 129 -7.67 -0.37 4.17
C ILE A 129 -7.38 -1.45 3.13
N VAL A 130 -6.32 -1.25 2.36
CA VAL A 130 -5.91 -2.15 1.28
C VAL A 130 -4.52 -2.68 1.59
N PHE A 131 -4.40 -4.00 1.66
CA PHE A 131 -3.13 -4.70 1.77
C PHE A 131 -2.81 -5.30 0.39
N LEU A 132 -1.70 -4.88 -0.21
CA LEU A 132 -1.26 -5.38 -1.51
C LEU A 132 0.13 -6.03 -1.36
N LEU A 133 0.18 -7.34 -1.56
CA LEU A 133 1.37 -8.15 -1.46
C LEU A 133 1.88 -8.52 -2.86
N ALA A 134 3.17 -8.32 -3.12
CA ALA A 134 3.83 -8.85 -4.29
C ALA A 134 3.81 -10.39 -4.26
N ALA A 135 3.31 -11.02 -5.32
CA ALA A 135 3.31 -12.46 -5.52
C ALA A 135 4.42 -12.81 -6.51
N GLY A 136 5.53 -13.38 -6.07
CA GLY A 136 6.68 -13.66 -6.93
C GLY A 136 7.38 -14.96 -6.57
N GLU A 137 7.79 -15.70 -7.59
CA GLU A 137 8.41 -17.02 -7.52
C GLU A 137 9.88 -16.92 -7.11
N LYS A 138 10.27 -17.74 -6.13
CA LYS A 138 11.61 -17.90 -5.55
C LYS A 138 12.12 -16.70 -4.74
N GLN A 139 11.92 -16.85 -3.43
CA GLN A 139 12.69 -16.20 -2.37
C GLN A 139 14.18 -16.54 -2.52
N GLY A 140 14.87 -15.84 -3.41
CA GLY A 140 16.32 -15.72 -3.35
C GLY A 140 16.61 -14.57 -2.41
N ALA A 141 17.04 -14.86 -1.18
CA ALA A 141 17.67 -13.83 -0.36
C ALA A 141 18.67 -13.08 -1.24
N SER A 142 18.63 -11.74 -1.22
CA SER A 142 19.66 -10.95 -1.88
C SER A 142 21.02 -11.52 -1.44
N PRO A 143 21.92 -11.88 -2.38
CA PRO A 143 23.16 -12.59 -2.06
C PRO A 143 24.05 -11.84 -1.07
N ASP A 144 23.80 -10.54 -0.90
CA ASP A 144 24.56 -9.63 -0.03
C ASP A 144 23.91 -9.41 1.36
N MET A 145 22.75 -10.02 1.65
CA MET A 145 22.07 -9.85 2.94
C MET A 145 22.53 -10.91 3.97
N PRO A 146 22.89 -10.51 5.20
CA PRO A 146 23.17 -11.47 6.28
C PRO A 146 21.98 -12.42 6.51
N GLU A 147 22.24 -13.69 6.80
CA GLU A 147 21.23 -14.74 6.98
C GLU A 147 20.13 -14.35 7.99
N LEU A 148 20.52 -13.77 9.13
CA LEU A 148 19.59 -13.27 10.15
C LEU A 148 18.66 -12.17 9.64
N SER A 149 19.18 -11.26 8.80
CA SER A 149 18.38 -10.20 8.17
C SER A 149 17.44 -10.78 7.12
N ALA A 150 17.86 -11.82 6.37
CA ALA A 150 17.00 -12.50 5.40
C ALA A 150 15.83 -13.23 6.08
N ILE A 151 16.09 -13.96 7.18
CA ILE A 151 15.06 -14.58 8.02
C ILE A 151 14.09 -13.53 8.55
N THR A 152 14.63 -12.40 9.01
CA THR A 152 13.81 -11.30 9.54
C THR A 152 12.95 -10.66 8.45
N ALA A 153 13.46 -10.51 7.24
CA ALA A 153 12.72 -9.92 6.13
C ALA A 153 11.57 -10.84 5.67
N ALA A 154 11.80 -12.16 5.62
CA ALA A 154 10.73 -13.15 5.40
C ALA A 154 9.70 -13.19 6.55
N SER A 155 10.16 -13.00 7.79
CA SER A 155 9.28 -12.86 8.96
C SER A 155 8.43 -11.59 8.88
N ALA A 156 8.98 -10.49 8.34
CA ALA A 156 8.25 -9.25 8.12
C ALA A 156 7.14 -9.42 7.07
N GLU A 157 7.38 -10.15 5.98
CA GLU A 157 6.35 -10.50 5.00
C GLU A 157 5.22 -11.31 5.65
N SER A 158 5.59 -12.35 6.41
CA SER A 158 4.63 -13.19 7.13
C SER A 158 3.80 -12.38 8.13
N ALA A 159 4.42 -11.43 8.83
CA ALA A 159 3.76 -10.54 9.75
C ALA A 159 2.85 -9.53 9.04
N PHE A 160 3.23 -9.05 7.85
CA PHE A 160 2.38 -8.20 7.01
C PHE A 160 1.11 -8.95 6.56
N ILE A 161 1.24 -10.19 6.10
CA ILE A 161 0.12 -11.06 5.73
C ILE A 161 -0.82 -11.23 6.92
N ARG A 162 -0.26 -11.66 8.07
CA ARG A 162 -1.04 -11.91 9.28
C ARG A 162 -1.74 -10.65 9.78
N PHE A 163 -1.08 -9.51 9.68
CA PHE A 163 -1.64 -8.22 10.04
C PHE A 163 -2.84 -7.85 9.16
N GLY A 164 -2.75 -8.04 7.84
CA GLY A 164 -3.87 -7.83 6.93
C GLY A 164 -5.07 -8.72 7.25
N GLU A 165 -4.84 -10.01 7.45
CA GLU A 165 -5.88 -10.99 7.79
C GLU A 165 -6.58 -10.67 9.11
N GLU A 166 -5.82 -10.36 10.16
CA GLU A 166 -6.37 -10.00 11.46
C GLU A 166 -7.13 -8.67 11.39
N THR A 167 -6.65 -7.70 10.61
CA THR A 167 -7.34 -6.43 10.38
C THR A 167 -8.68 -6.66 9.69
N ALA A 168 -8.72 -7.49 8.65
CA ALA A 168 -9.95 -7.87 7.97
C ALA A 168 -10.93 -8.59 8.91
N ALA A 169 -10.44 -9.55 9.68
CA ALA A 169 -11.26 -10.29 10.63
C ALA A 169 -11.86 -9.39 11.73
N ARG A 170 -11.09 -8.43 12.24
CA ARG A 170 -11.55 -7.46 13.25
C ARG A 170 -12.61 -6.52 12.70
N VAL A 171 -12.39 -5.98 11.50
CA VAL A 171 -13.34 -5.07 10.86
C VAL A 171 -14.66 -5.81 10.55
N PHE A 172 -14.58 -7.04 10.06
CA PHE A 172 -15.75 -7.89 9.81
C PHE A 172 -16.55 -8.18 11.09
N LYS A 173 -15.88 -8.60 12.17
CA LYS A 173 -16.54 -8.92 13.45
C LYS A 173 -17.18 -7.73 14.16
N THR A 174 -16.69 -6.51 13.91
CA THR A 174 -17.16 -5.31 14.63
C THR A 174 -18.39 -4.67 13.97
N GLU A 175 -18.97 -5.28 12.93
CA GLU A 175 -20.15 -4.78 12.19
C GLU A 175 -20.07 -3.29 11.83
N SER A 176 -18.86 -2.79 11.60
CA SER A 176 -18.64 -1.40 11.20
C SER A 176 -19.08 -1.24 9.74
N SER A 177 -20.37 -0.97 9.54
CA SER A 177 -21.13 -1.02 8.28
C SER A 177 -20.66 -0.10 7.13
N GLY A 178 -19.45 0.45 7.20
CA GLY A 178 -18.84 1.16 6.08
C GLY A 178 -17.32 1.22 6.08
N THR A 179 -16.63 0.44 6.91
CA THR A 179 -15.17 0.27 6.77
C THR A 179 -14.86 -1.07 6.11
N ASP A 180 -14.14 -1.04 5.00
CA ASP A 180 -13.74 -2.23 4.26
C ASP A 180 -12.25 -2.54 4.44
N VAL A 181 -11.91 -3.82 4.39
CA VAL A 181 -10.52 -4.27 4.28
C VAL A 181 -10.39 -5.15 3.04
N LEU A 182 -9.46 -4.78 2.16
CA LEU A 182 -9.18 -5.47 0.91
C LEU A 182 -7.80 -6.12 0.98
N LEU A 183 -7.73 -7.42 0.76
CA LEU A 183 -6.48 -8.18 0.73
C LEU A 183 -6.20 -8.56 -0.73
N MET A 184 -5.07 -8.15 -1.27
CA MET A 184 -4.68 -8.38 -2.66
C MET A 184 -3.27 -8.96 -2.76
N LYS A 185 -3.10 -9.94 -3.62
CA LYS A 185 -1.83 -10.61 -3.89
C LYS A 185 -1.65 -10.72 -5.41
N ALA A 186 -0.60 -10.12 -5.95
CA ALA A 186 -0.41 -10.05 -7.40
C ALA A 186 1.07 -9.99 -7.80
N SER A 187 1.42 -10.52 -8.96
CA SER A 187 2.76 -10.33 -9.52
C SER A 187 2.90 -8.91 -10.04
N PHE A 188 3.82 -8.14 -9.48
CA PHE A 188 4.01 -6.73 -9.84
C PHE A 188 4.64 -6.54 -11.22
N SER A 189 5.17 -7.61 -11.82
CA SER A 189 5.65 -7.63 -13.20
C SER A 189 4.56 -8.00 -14.22
N GLU A 190 3.37 -8.42 -13.78
CA GLU A 190 2.27 -8.80 -14.66
C GLU A 190 1.66 -7.57 -15.35
N GLU A 191 1.46 -7.66 -16.66
CA GLU A 191 0.82 -6.58 -17.43
C GLU A 191 -0.62 -6.35 -16.95
N GLY A 192 -1.02 -5.09 -16.79
CA GLY A 192 -2.38 -4.73 -16.36
C GLY A 192 -2.67 -4.94 -14.87
N VAL A 193 -1.69 -5.38 -14.07
CA VAL A 193 -1.85 -5.58 -12.62
C VAL A 193 -2.27 -4.30 -11.90
N TRP A 194 -1.73 -3.15 -12.31
CA TRP A 194 -2.04 -1.84 -11.70
C TRP A 194 -3.45 -1.38 -12.03
N SER A 195 -3.90 -1.63 -13.26
CA SER A 195 -5.28 -1.34 -13.66
C SER A 195 -6.25 -2.22 -12.88
N TRP A 196 -5.95 -3.52 -12.74
CA TRP A 196 -6.74 -4.44 -11.92
C TRP A 196 -6.79 -3.99 -10.45
N ALA A 197 -5.65 -3.62 -9.87
CA ALA A 197 -5.58 -3.16 -8.48
C ALA A 197 -6.39 -1.86 -8.30
N ALA A 198 -6.26 -0.90 -9.22
CA ALA A 198 -7.04 0.32 -9.21
C ALA A 198 -8.55 0.05 -9.32
N ASP A 199 -8.99 -0.83 -10.23
CA ASP A 199 -10.40 -1.26 -10.33
C ASP A 199 -10.93 -1.82 -9.00
N ARG A 200 -10.12 -2.62 -8.31
CA ARG A 200 -10.49 -3.21 -7.01
C ARG A 200 -10.55 -2.18 -5.89
N ILE A 201 -9.60 -1.24 -5.87
CA ILE A 201 -9.57 -0.14 -4.89
C ILE A 201 -10.77 0.78 -5.06
N LEU A 202 -11.23 1.01 -6.29
CA LEU A 202 -12.37 1.90 -6.60
C LEU A 202 -13.72 1.18 -6.53
N SER A 203 -13.74 -0.16 -6.50
CA SER A 203 -14.98 -0.92 -6.49
C SER A 203 -15.78 -0.73 -5.19
N PRO A 204 -17.07 -0.36 -5.24
CA PRO A 204 -17.90 -0.22 -4.04
C PRO A 204 -18.21 -1.56 -3.36
N ASP A 205 -18.09 -2.69 -4.09
CA ASP A 205 -18.43 -4.03 -3.60
C ASP A 205 -17.28 -4.76 -2.89
N ALA A 206 -16.14 -4.11 -2.67
CA ALA A 206 -14.95 -4.75 -2.10
C ALA A 206 -15.21 -5.38 -0.70
N GLY A 207 -16.14 -4.83 0.09
CA GLY A 207 -16.54 -5.35 1.40
C GLY A 207 -17.10 -6.78 1.38
N LYS A 208 -17.58 -7.28 0.23
CA LYS A 208 -18.04 -8.68 0.06
C LYS A 208 -16.91 -9.70 0.09
N HIS A 209 -15.66 -9.26 -0.01
CA HIS A 209 -14.47 -10.12 -0.05
C HIS A 209 -13.67 -10.11 1.26
N SER A 210 -14.30 -9.69 2.36
CA SER A 210 -13.64 -9.58 3.68
C SER A 210 -12.85 -10.85 4.04
N GLY A 211 -11.54 -10.70 4.20
CA GLY A 211 -10.65 -11.76 4.70
C GLY A 211 -10.15 -12.76 3.66
N LYS A 212 -10.48 -12.62 2.37
CA LYS A 212 -9.88 -13.45 1.30
C LYS A 212 -8.89 -12.64 0.48
N TRP A 213 -7.70 -13.20 0.28
CA TRP A 213 -6.71 -12.65 -0.66
C TRP A 213 -7.24 -12.78 -2.09
N LEU A 214 -7.39 -11.64 -2.75
CA LEU A 214 -7.72 -11.55 -4.17
C LEU A 214 -6.45 -11.58 -5.00
N SER A 215 -6.47 -12.32 -6.09
CA SER A 215 -5.42 -12.28 -7.10
C SER A 215 -6.00 -11.84 -8.45
N PRO A 216 -5.16 -11.30 -9.36
CA PRO A 216 -5.51 -11.24 -10.76
C PRO A 216 -5.82 -12.68 -11.17
N SER A 217 -7.08 -12.99 -11.43
CA SER A 217 -7.39 -14.27 -12.09
C SER A 217 -6.88 -14.12 -13.51
N VAL A 218 -6.28 -15.18 -14.06
CA VAL A 218 -5.86 -15.29 -15.47
C VAL A 218 -7.08 -15.05 -16.36
N ARG A 219 -7.40 -13.78 -16.61
CA ARG A 219 -8.48 -13.29 -17.48
C ARG A 219 -7.95 -12.23 -18.45
N LEU A 220 -6.65 -12.21 -18.69
CA LEU A 220 -6.05 -11.53 -19.84
C LEU A 220 -6.22 -12.32 -21.16
N GLY A 221 -6.95 -13.45 -21.15
CA GLY A 221 -7.25 -14.25 -22.35
C GLY A 221 -8.62 -14.02 -23.00
N ALA A 222 -9.50 -13.15 -22.47
CA ALA A 222 -10.91 -13.09 -22.88
C ALA A 222 -11.38 -11.76 -23.51
N ILE A 223 -10.47 -10.84 -23.87
CA ILE A 223 -10.84 -9.57 -24.52
C ILE A 223 -10.58 -9.58 -26.05
N PHE A 224 -9.93 -10.62 -26.60
CA PHE A 224 -9.62 -10.70 -28.05
C PHE A 224 -10.56 -11.55 -28.91
N GLN A 225 -11.77 -11.90 -28.44
CA GLN A 225 -12.80 -12.52 -29.28
C GLN A 225 -14.16 -11.84 -29.13
N ARG A 226 -14.29 -10.63 -29.67
CA ARG A 226 -15.59 -10.07 -30.09
C ARG A 226 -15.42 -8.89 -31.06
N ARG A 227 -14.67 -9.11 -32.13
CA ARG A 227 -14.77 -8.34 -33.38
C ARG A 227 -14.37 -9.23 -34.55
N THR A 228 -15.34 -10.01 -35.03
CA THR A 228 -15.50 -10.44 -36.42
C THR A 228 -16.98 -10.55 -36.67
#